data_AF-A0A9P6WEY9-F1
#
_entry.id   AF-A0A9P6WEY9-F1
#
_cell.length_a   1.000
_cell.length_b   1.000
_cell.length_c   1.000
_cell.angle_alpha   90.00
_cell.angle_beta   90.00
_cell.angle_gamma   90.00
#
_symmetry.space_group_name_H-M   'P 1'
#
loop_
_entity.id
_entity.type
_entity.pdbx_description
1 polymer ?
#
loop_
_entity_poly.entity_id
_entity_poly.type
_entity_poly.pdbx_seq_one_letter_code
_entity_poly.pdbx_strand_id
1 'polypeptide(L)'
;MKQFQSFGAAENAMLPNKHRRQQPTEIDVYRLRDLIKTRRRYSDFEFFKKCLIKEIALANHPPVMVPSLPGKIILGNRFSDDLIEERRKGLNKWLQGIAGHPLLQSSSHVLVRFITEQKFMG
;
A
#
# COMPACT_ATOMS: atom_id res chain seq x y z
N MET A 1 6.60 59.98 37.06
CA MET A 1 6.10 58.63 36.74
C MET A 1 6.02 58.44 35.22
N LYS A 2 7.02 57.81 34.60
CA LYS A 2 6.85 56.96 33.39
C LYS A 2 7.98 55.92 33.43
N GLN A 3 7.59 54.65 33.40
CA GLN A 3 8.44 53.46 33.51
C GLN A 3 9.39 53.34 32.31
N PHE A 4 10.63 52.96 32.61
CA PHE A 4 11.54 52.32 31.67
C PHE A 4 11.13 50.85 31.50
N GLN A 5 11.03 50.38 30.26
CA GLN A 5 11.25 48.99 29.92
C GLN A 5 12.27 48.94 28.78
N SER A 6 13.36 48.24 29.02
CA SER A 6 14.36 47.81 28.04
C SER A 6 14.49 46.31 28.20
N PHE A 7 14.24 45.55 27.13
CA PHE A 7 14.71 44.18 26.82
C PHE A 7 14.23 43.95 25.37
N GLY A 8 14.95 43.44 24.38
CA GLY A 8 16.24 42.80 24.24
C GLY A 8 16.21 42.11 22.86
N ALA A 9 17.35 42.14 22.16
CA ALA A 9 17.75 41.28 21.03
C ALA A 9 16.70 40.88 19.96
N ALA A 10 16.79 41.52 18.80
CA ALA A 10 16.29 40.98 17.54
C ALA A 10 17.21 39.84 17.07
N GLU A 11 16.77 38.59 17.23
CA GLU A 11 17.33 37.44 16.52
C GLU A 11 16.20 36.46 16.18
N ASN A 12 15.41 36.80 15.16
CA ASN A 12 14.48 35.87 14.54
C ASN A 12 15.28 34.91 13.64
N ALA A 13 15.89 33.90 14.24
CA ALA A 13 16.49 32.78 13.53
C ALA A 13 15.39 31.99 12.81
N MET A 14 15.30 32.18 11.49
CA MET A 14 14.55 31.36 10.55
C MET A 14 15.14 29.93 10.56
N LEU A 15 14.63 29.06 11.43
CA LEU A 15 14.92 27.63 11.32
C LEU A 15 14.14 27.07 10.12
N PRO A 16 14.79 26.46 9.11
CA PRO A 16 14.07 25.77 8.05
C PRO A 16 13.32 24.59 8.68
N ASN A 17 12.02 24.56 8.44
CA ASN A 17 11.10 23.53 8.92
C ASN A 17 11.48 22.18 8.28
N LYS A 18 12.39 21.50 8.96
CA LYS A 18 12.97 20.22 8.61
C LYS A 18 11.95 19.11 8.89
N HIS A 19 11.59 18.39 7.82
CA HIS A 19 10.84 17.12 7.79
C HIS A 19 9.30 17.19 7.73
N ARG A 20 8.74 17.82 6.69
CA ARG A 20 7.58 17.18 6.04
C ARG A 20 8.16 16.16 5.06
N ARG A 21 8.27 14.89 5.49
CA ARG A 21 8.52 13.77 4.56
C ARG A 21 7.38 13.75 3.55
N GLN A 22 7.57 14.43 2.42
CA GLN A 22 6.88 14.10 1.18
C GLN A 22 7.36 12.68 0.87
N GLN A 23 6.64 11.67 1.34
CA GLN A 23 6.86 10.32 0.84
C GLN A 23 6.59 10.42 -0.66
N PRO A 24 7.53 10.09 -1.55
CA PRO A 24 7.24 10.03 -2.97
C PRO A 24 6.15 8.97 -3.16
N THR A 25 4.89 9.39 -3.29
CA THR A 25 3.74 8.52 -3.52
C THR A 25 3.64 8.07 -4.98
N GLU A 26 4.63 8.41 -5.80
CA GLU A 26 4.80 7.81 -7.12
C GLU A 26 5.65 6.56 -6.98
N ILE A 27 4.99 5.47 -6.58
CA ILE A 27 5.62 4.18 -6.65
C ILE A 27 5.69 3.79 -8.13
N ASP A 28 6.87 3.89 -8.69
CA ASP A 28 7.16 3.48 -10.06
C ASP A 28 6.68 2.03 -10.28
N VAL A 29 5.75 1.87 -11.22
CA VAL A 29 5.20 0.58 -11.68
C VAL A 29 6.27 -0.44 -12.03
N TYR A 30 7.41 0.00 -12.55
CA TYR A 30 8.51 -0.91 -12.89
C TYR A 30 9.22 -1.39 -11.64
N ARG A 31 9.42 -0.51 -10.65
CA ARG A 31 9.93 -0.90 -9.32
C ARG A 31 8.96 -1.79 -8.57
N LEU A 32 7.65 -1.59 -8.71
CA LEU A 32 6.63 -2.46 -8.12
C LEU A 32 6.78 -3.90 -8.58
N ARG A 33 7.08 -4.15 -9.87
CA ARG A 33 7.26 -5.52 -10.39
C ARG A 33 8.38 -6.28 -9.69
N ASP A 34 9.49 -5.61 -9.40
CA ASP A 34 10.64 -6.20 -8.70
C ASP A 34 10.43 -6.30 -7.19
N LEU A 35 9.60 -5.41 -6.62
CA LEU A 35 9.22 -5.42 -5.20
C LEU A 35 8.11 -6.43 -4.88
N ILE A 36 7.36 -6.92 -5.88
CA ILE A 36 6.43 -8.06 -5.76
C ILE A 36 7.23 -9.37 -5.64
N LYS A 37 8.07 -9.44 -4.60
CA LYS A 37 8.88 -10.62 -4.25
C LYS A 37 8.45 -11.24 -2.93
N THR A 38 7.43 -10.68 -2.28
CA THR A 38 7.00 -11.09 -0.95
C THR A 38 6.18 -12.39 -1.00
N ARG A 39 6.63 -13.40 -0.24
CA ARG A 39 5.91 -14.69 -0.07
C ARG A 39 4.70 -14.49 0.83
N ARG A 40 3.60 -13.99 0.27
CA ARG A 40 2.31 -13.80 0.96
C ARG A 40 1.48 -15.08 0.96
N ARG A 41 0.80 -15.37 2.07
CA ARG A 41 -0.15 -16.49 2.16
C ARG A 41 -1.46 -16.09 1.50
N TYR A 42 -2.23 -17.07 1.03
CA TYR A 42 -3.56 -16.82 0.43
C TYR A 42 -4.50 -16.04 1.38
N SER A 43 -4.45 -16.31 2.69
CA SER A 43 -5.19 -15.55 3.71
C SER A 43 -4.84 -14.06 3.71
N ASP A 44 -3.58 -13.71 3.46
CA ASP A 44 -3.11 -12.34 3.42
C ASP A 44 -3.72 -11.61 2.21
N PHE A 45 -3.88 -12.32 1.08
CA PHE A 45 -4.58 -11.81 -0.09
C PHE A 45 -6.08 -11.61 0.16
N GLU A 46 -6.74 -12.53 0.87
CA GLU A 46 -8.15 -12.37 1.25
C GLU A 46 -8.35 -11.15 2.16
N PHE A 47 -7.45 -10.96 3.14
CA PHE A 47 -7.48 -9.80 4.02
C PHE A 47 -7.17 -8.50 3.26
N PHE A 48 -6.13 -8.52 2.41
CA PHE A 48 -5.77 -7.40 1.55
C PHE A 48 -6.93 -6.95 0.68
N LYS A 49 -7.59 -7.88 -0.01
CA LYS A 49 -8.75 -7.58 -0.85
C LYS A 49 -9.86 -6.88 -0.05
N LYS A 50 -10.15 -7.35 1.18
CA LYS A 50 -11.16 -6.72 2.05
C LYS A 50 -10.77 -5.30 2.43
N CYS A 51 -9.52 -5.06 2.83
CA CYS A 51 -9.02 -3.73 3.16
C CYS A 51 -9.03 -2.79 1.96
N LEU A 52 -8.61 -3.28 0.80
CA LEU A 52 -8.56 -2.50 -0.44
C LEU A 52 -9.98 -2.07 -0.87
N ILE A 53 -10.95 -2.97 -0.83
CA ILE A 53 -12.35 -2.64 -1.17
C ILE A 53 -12.90 -1.58 -0.21
N LYS A 54 -12.61 -1.69 1.09
CA LYS A 54 -13.02 -0.68 2.08
C LYS A 54 -12.38 0.69 1.80
N GLU A 55 -11.10 0.71 1.47
CA GLU A 55 -10.38 1.95 1.14
C GLU A 55 -10.95 2.59 -0.13
N ILE A 56 -11.18 1.81 -1.18
CA ILE A 56 -11.82 2.28 -2.43
C ILE A 56 -13.22 2.84 -2.17
N ALA A 57 -14.02 2.18 -1.32
CA ALA A 57 -15.37 2.61 -1.00
C ALA A 57 -15.43 3.93 -0.22
N LEU A 58 -14.34 4.29 0.49
CA LEU A 58 -14.21 5.54 1.22
C LEU A 58 -13.51 6.64 0.41
N ALA A 59 -12.95 6.30 -0.74
CA ALA A 59 -12.20 7.24 -1.56
C ALA A 59 -13.15 8.12 -2.41
N ASN A 60 -12.74 9.37 -2.62
CA ASN A 60 -13.51 10.34 -3.42
C ASN A 60 -13.31 10.20 -4.94
N HIS A 61 -12.78 9.05 -5.40
CA HIS A 61 -12.52 8.79 -6.82
C HIS A 61 -13.56 7.78 -7.38
N PRO A 62 -13.69 7.66 -8.72
CA PRO A 62 -14.57 6.68 -9.33
C PRO A 62 -14.32 5.26 -8.80
N PRO A 63 -15.37 4.41 -8.73
CA PRO A 63 -15.23 3.06 -8.20
C PRO A 63 -14.26 2.25 -9.05
N VAL A 64 -13.30 1.60 -8.38
CA VAL A 64 -12.33 0.69 -9.01
C VAL A 64 -12.81 -0.75 -8.81
N MET A 65 -12.95 -1.50 -9.91
CA MET A 65 -13.38 -2.89 -9.85
C MET A 65 -12.23 -3.79 -9.39
N VAL A 66 -12.40 -4.48 -8.25
CA VAL A 66 -11.40 -5.41 -7.72
C VAL A 66 -11.75 -6.86 -8.12
N PRO A 67 -10.95 -7.53 -8.98
CA PRO A 67 -11.23 -8.90 -9.41
C PRO A 67 -11.28 -9.93 -8.27
N SER A 68 -11.91 -11.07 -8.54
CA SER A 68 -11.90 -12.23 -7.64
C SER A 68 -10.50 -12.83 -7.49
N LEU A 69 -10.18 -13.29 -6.28
CA LEU A 69 -8.95 -14.03 -6.07
C LEU A 69 -9.05 -15.38 -6.80
N PRO A 70 -7.95 -15.86 -7.39
CA PRO A 70 -7.92 -17.15 -8.05
C PRO A 70 -8.19 -18.28 -7.05
N GLY A 71 -9.09 -19.19 -7.45
CA GLY A 71 -9.35 -20.51 -6.87
C GLY A 71 -9.12 -20.64 -5.36
N LYS A 72 -10.17 -20.41 -4.56
CA LYS A 72 -10.22 -20.97 -3.21
C LYS A 72 -10.29 -22.49 -3.37
N ILE A 73 -9.22 -23.22 -3.06
CA ILE A 73 -9.22 -24.69 -3.17
C ILE A 73 -10.02 -25.21 -1.99
N ILE A 74 -11.26 -25.65 -2.23
CA ILE A 74 -12.19 -26.13 -1.21
C ILE A 74 -12.27 -27.68 -1.23
N LEU A 75 -11.92 -28.34 -2.33
CA LEU A 75 -12.06 -29.79 -2.53
C LEU A 75 -10.80 -30.38 -3.20
N GLY A 76 -10.25 -31.48 -2.65
CA GLY A 76 -9.12 -32.25 -3.22
C GLY A 76 -7.76 -32.11 -2.50
N ASN A 77 -6.70 -32.71 -3.07
CA ASN A 77 -5.29 -32.66 -2.62
C ASN A 77 -4.75 -31.21 -2.69
N ARG A 78 -5.19 -30.37 -1.75
CA ARG A 78 -4.88 -28.93 -1.63
C ARG A 78 -3.39 -28.59 -1.47
N PHE A 79 -2.57 -29.62 -1.33
CA PHE A 79 -1.12 -29.57 -1.17
C PHE A 79 -0.37 -30.22 -2.34
N SER A 80 -1.03 -30.49 -3.46
CA SER A 80 -0.30 -30.84 -4.69
C SER A 80 0.50 -29.63 -5.16
N ASP A 81 1.76 -29.87 -5.51
CA ASP A 81 2.69 -28.82 -5.95
C ASP A 81 2.16 -28.07 -7.17
N ASP A 82 1.47 -28.76 -8.08
CA ASP A 82 0.84 -28.16 -9.26
C ASP A 82 -0.23 -27.14 -8.88
N LEU A 83 -1.13 -27.47 -7.94
CA LEU A 83 -2.17 -26.56 -7.48
C LEU A 83 -1.59 -25.39 -6.67
N ILE A 84 -0.53 -25.64 -5.90
CA ILE A 84 0.19 -24.58 -5.17
C ILE A 84 0.82 -23.60 -6.17
N GLU A 85 1.47 -24.11 -7.21
CA GLU A 85 2.15 -23.28 -8.21
C GLU A 85 1.15 -22.54 -9.11
N GLU A 86 0.05 -23.18 -9.53
CA GLU A 86 -1.04 -22.55 -10.25
C GLU A 86 -1.63 -21.39 -9.43
N ARG A 87 -1.94 -21.64 -8.15
CA ARG A 87 -2.41 -20.59 -7.25
C ARG A 87 -1.39 -19.47 -7.11
N ARG A 88 -0.10 -19.79 -6.93
CA ARG A 88 0.96 -18.78 -6.79
C ARG A 88 1.02 -17.89 -8.03
N LYS A 89 1.01 -18.48 -9.23
CA LYS A 89 0.98 -17.75 -10.52
C LYS A 89 -0.28 -16.89 -10.63
N GLY A 90 -1.45 -17.44 -10.27
CA GLY A 90 -2.72 -16.72 -10.28
C GLY A 90 -2.68 -15.51 -9.34
N LEU A 91 -2.22 -15.68 -8.11
CA LEU A 91 -2.15 -14.61 -7.11
C LEU A 91 -1.17 -13.52 -7.56
N ASN A 92 -0.05 -13.91 -8.18
CA ASN A 92 0.90 -12.95 -8.74
C ASN A 92 0.29 -12.13 -9.88
N LYS A 93 -0.40 -12.78 -10.84
CA LYS A 93 -1.11 -12.09 -11.92
C LYS A 93 -2.20 -11.16 -11.39
N TRP A 94 -2.97 -11.63 -10.40
CA TRP A 94 -4.00 -10.83 -9.74
C TRP A 94 -3.39 -9.57 -9.12
N LEU A 95 -2.30 -9.73 -8.34
CA LEU A 95 -1.62 -8.60 -7.70
C LEU A 95 -1.03 -7.62 -8.71
N GLN A 96 -0.44 -8.12 -9.81
CA GLN A 96 0.06 -7.26 -10.88
C GLN A 96 -1.06 -6.43 -11.52
N GLY A 97 -2.26 -7.00 -11.69
CA GLY A 97 -3.42 -6.27 -12.19
C GLY A 97 -3.85 -5.13 -11.24
N ILE A 98 -3.89 -5.40 -9.93
CA ILE A 98 -4.20 -4.38 -8.92
C ILE A 98 -3.11 -3.31 -8.86
N ALA A 99 -1.84 -3.74 -8.76
CA ALA A 99 -0.68 -2.88 -8.67
C ALA A 99 -0.42 -2.09 -9.96
N GLY A 100 -1.01 -2.50 -11.09
CA GLY A 100 -0.97 -1.79 -12.37
C GLY A 100 -2.03 -0.70 -12.51
N HIS A 101 -2.98 -0.58 -11.58
CA HIS A 101 -4.06 0.39 -11.66
C HIS A 101 -3.59 1.79 -11.20
N PRO A 102 -3.60 2.83 -12.07
CA PRO A 102 -3.01 4.14 -11.76
C PRO A 102 -3.58 4.80 -10.49
N LEU A 103 -4.90 4.71 -10.28
CA LEU A 103 -5.53 5.26 -9.07
C LEU A 103 -5.09 4.51 -7.81
N LEU A 104 -4.94 3.19 -7.86
CA LEU A 104 -4.54 2.44 -6.66
C LEU A 104 -3.08 2.69 -6.34
N GLN A 105 -2.22 2.88 -7.34
CA GLN A 105 -0.82 3.24 -7.13
C GLN A 105 -0.66 4.58 -6.40
N SER A 106 -1.45 5.58 -6.79
CA SER A 106 -1.31 6.94 -6.25
C SER A 106 -2.05 7.16 -4.94
N SER A 107 -3.16 6.46 -4.69
CA SER A 107 -4.03 6.73 -3.54
C SER A 107 -4.25 5.57 -2.56
N SER A 108 -3.84 4.34 -2.87
CA SER A 108 -4.09 3.19 -1.97
C SER A 108 -2.93 2.97 -1.00
N HIS A 109 -3.09 3.39 0.26
CA HIS A 109 -2.10 3.07 1.30
C HIS A 109 -2.05 1.58 1.59
N VAL A 110 -3.20 0.88 1.49
CA VAL A 110 -3.27 -0.57 1.68
C VAL A 110 -2.42 -1.31 0.65
N LEU A 111 -2.44 -0.90 -0.63
CA LEU A 111 -1.60 -1.47 -1.69
C LEU A 111 -0.11 -1.26 -1.40
N VAL A 112 0.29 -0.03 -1.05
CA VAL A 112 1.69 0.28 -0.71
C VAL A 112 2.17 -0.64 0.40
N ARG A 113 1.41 -0.73 1.51
CA ARG A 113 1.75 -1.57 2.66
C ARG A 113 1.84 -3.04 2.28
N PHE A 114 0.90 -3.56 1.48
CA PHE A 114 0.89 -4.96 1.07
C PHE A 114 2.16 -5.36 0.31
N ILE A 115 2.68 -4.48 -0.55
CA ILE A 115 3.86 -4.76 -1.39
C ILE A 115 5.16 -4.52 -0.61
N THR A 116 5.23 -3.46 0.19
CA THR A 116 6.48 -2.99 0.80
C THR A 116 6.79 -3.57 2.18
N GLU A 117 5.79 -3.84 3.01
CA GLU A 117 6.02 -4.32 4.38
C GLU A 117 6.43 -5.80 4.38
N GLN A 118 7.27 -6.25 5.31
CA GLN A 118 7.59 -7.68 5.37
C GLN A 118 6.41 -8.55 5.81
N LYS A 119 5.57 -8.02 6.71
CA LYS A 119 4.38 -8.69 7.24
C LYS A 119 3.16 -7.85 6.89
N PHE A 120 2.13 -8.49 6.35
CA PHE A 120 0.84 -7.87 6.11
C PHE A 120 -0.19 -8.68 6.90
N MET A 121 -0.55 -8.19 8.08
CA MET A 121 -1.51 -8.84 8.96
C MET A 121 -2.63 -7.86 9.31
N GLY A 122 -3.82 -8.42 9.46
CA GLY A 122 -4.96 -7.79 10.11
C GLY A 122 -5.06 -8.20 11.56
#